data_AF-I1S7H9-F1
#
_entry.id   AF-I1S7H9-F1
#
_cell.length_a   1.000
_cell.length_b   1.000
_cell.length_c   1.000
_cell.angle_alpha   90.00
_cell.angle_beta   90.00
_cell.angle_gamma   90.00
#
_symmetry.space_group_name_H-M   'P 1'
#
loop_
_entity.id
_entity.type
_entity.pdbx_description
1 polymer ?
#
loop_
_entity_poly.entity_id
_entity_poly.type
_entity_poly.pdbx_seq_one_letter_code
_entity_poly.pdbx_strand_id
1 'polypeptide(L)'
;MTDNNLFVVSDVPPKGKGLIATTKIPKGTRIIAEPLLIKVPQVGIAETNGLCAGPDEEDGAVFLATSRINHSCKPNAQNRWNQGLGKITVHAVEDIEQGQEITITYLGNPEVYEERQKKLKNAFGFDCCCRLCSLSPAERDLDDKLIKEIDHLQEDLENEDSILESPIRCLDRIYKVVSQLEAQGVGTSLVPTLFASAMGVAVAHSDLARAKVFAQLSLKGCTISVDQKPQGAHRGPFQA
;
A
#
# COMPACT_ATOMS: atom_id res chain seq x y z
N MET A 1 10.96 16.91 19.60
CA MET A 1 11.04 17.82 18.45
C MET A 1 12.14 17.30 17.56
N THR A 2 11.79 16.64 16.46
CA THR A 2 12.75 16.41 15.37
C THR A 2 12.28 17.32 14.24
N ASP A 3 12.75 18.57 14.25
CA ASP A 3 12.73 19.46 13.08
C ASP A 3 13.74 18.93 12.05
N ASN A 4 13.59 17.66 11.68
CA ASN A 4 14.24 17.12 10.50
C ASN A 4 13.38 17.61 9.35
N ASN A 5 13.81 18.70 8.74
CA ASN A 5 13.15 19.31 7.59
C ASN A 5 13.38 18.40 6.37
N LEU A 6 12.83 17.18 6.36
CA LEU A 6 13.00 16.15 5.32
C LEU A 6 12.29 16.51 4.02
N PHE A 7 11.30 17.40 4.11
CA PHE A 7 10.51 17.86 3.00
C PHE A 7 10.13 19.32 3.16
N VAL A 8 9.71 19.93 2.07
CA VAL A 8 9.09 21.25 2.02
C VAL A 8 7.79 21.16 1.23
N VAL A 9 6.78 21.94 1.62
CA VAL A 9 5.59 22.12 0.80
C VAL A 9 5.89 23.10 -0.32
N SER A 10 5.77 22.67 -1.57
CA SER A 10 6.07 23.48 -2.76
C SER A 10 4.92 23.45 -3.75
N ASP A 11 4.93 24.38 -4.71
CA ASP A 11 4.05 24.30 -5.89
C ASP A 11 4.55 23.22 -6.83
N VAL A 12 3.63 22.34 -7.24
CA VAL A 12 3.85 21.25 -8.20
C VAL A 12 2.82 21.39 -9.32
N PRO A 13 3.04 22.24 -10.33
CA PRO A 13 2.13 22.34 -11.46
C PRO A 13 2.03 21.01 -12.24
N PRO A 14 0.84 20.56 -12.67
CA PRO A 14 -0.49 21.15 -12.47
C PRO A 14 -1.23 20.65 -11.19
N LYS A 15 -0.56 19.88 -10.33
CA LYS A 15 -1.12 19.21 -9.15
C LYS A 15 -1.41 20.13 -7.95
N GLY A 16 -1.06 21.42 -8.04
CA GLY A 16 -1.25 22.38 -6.94
C GLY A 16 -0.07 22.35 -5.97
N LYS A 17 -0.31 22.03 -4.69
CA LYS A 17 0.77 21.90 -3.69
C LYS A 17 1.18 20.44 -3.55
N GLY A 18 2.45 20.20 -3.23
CA GLY A 18 3.00 18.87 -3.00
C GLY A 18 4.14 18.91 -1.98
N LEU A 19 4.57 17.74 -1.51
CA LEU A 19 5.73 17.60 -0.64
C LEU A 19 6.95 17.24 -1.48
N ILE A 20 8.01 18.04 -1.39
CA ILE A 20 9.27 17.83 -2.08
C ILE A 20 10.35 17.49 -1.07
N ALA A 21 11.07 16.39 -1.28
CA ALA A 21 12.19 16.00 -0.44
C ALA A 21 13.31 17.05 -0.50
N THR A 22 13.79 17.50 0.65
CA THR A 22 14.86 18.51 0.78
C THR A 22 16.24 17.87 0.96
N THR A 23 16.27 16.58 1.25
CA THR A 23 17.44 15.72 1.40
C THR A 23 17.11 14.33 0.84
N LYS A 24 18.13 13.49 0.63
CA LYS A 24 17.90 12.06 0.40
C LYS A 24 17.20 11.45 1.63
N ILE A 25 16.10 10.74 1.39
CA ILE A 25 15.32 10.01 2.39
C ILE A 25 15.48 8.51 2.11
N PRO A 26 16.23 7.77 2.95
CA PRO A 26 16.38 6.33 2.77
C PRO A 26 15.06 5.57 2.93
N LYS A 27 14.90 4.45 2.23
CA LYS A 27 13.79 3.51 2.42
C LYS A 27 13.59 3.16 3.90
N GLY A 28 12.33 3.09 4.33
CA GLY A 28 11.93 2.78 5.70
C GLY A 28 11.93 4.00 6.65
N THR A 29 12.43 5.15 6.21
CA THR A 29 12.40 6.38 7.01
C THR A 29 10.96 6.82 7.27
N ARG A 30 10.62 7.11 8.52
CA ARG A 30 9.36 7.80 8.87
C ARG A 30 9.48 9.28 8.54
N ILE A 31 8.77 9.71 7.52
CA ILE A 31 8.77 11.07 6.98
C ILE A 31 7.85 11.97 7.81
N ILE A 32 6.63 11.51 8.11
CA ILE A 32 5.62 12.27 8.86
C ILE A 32 5.10 11.41 10.02
N ALA A 33 4.84 12.07 11.15
CA ALA A 33 4.07 11.53 12.26
C ALA A 33 3.25 12.67 12.90
N GLU A 34 2.03 12.89 12.42
CA GLU A 34 1.20 14.03 12.85
C GLU A 34 -0.17 13.58 13.40
N PRO A 35 -0.70 14.29 14.41
CA PRO A 35 -2.06 14.06 14.88
C PRO A 35 -3.07 14.50 13.81
N LEU A 36 -4.30 14.00 13.89
CA LEU A 36 -5.39 14.53 13.08
C LEU A 36 -5.61 16.02 13.41
N LEU A 37 -5.86 16.83 12.39
CA LEU A 37 -6.23 18.23 12.58
C LEU A 37 -7.71 18.34 12.93
N ILE A 38 -8.56 17.67 12.15
CA ILE A 38 -10.00 17.66 12.32
C ILE A 38 -10.58 16.38 11.72
N LYS A 39 -11.57 15.79 12.39
CA LYS A 39 -12.41 14.71 11.83
C LYS A 39 -13.42 15.32 10.87
N VAL A 40 -13.62 14.69 9.73
CA VAL A 40 -14.52 15.16 8.68
C VAL A 40 -15.42 14.03 8.21
N PRO A 41 -16.71 14.31 7.91
CA PRO A 41 -17.52 13.36 7.18
C PRO A 41 -16.91 13.18 5.79
N GLN A 42 -16.94 11.97 5.22
CA GLN A 42 -16.44 11.69 3.87
C GLN A 42 -17.41 12.21 2.80
N VAL A 43 -17.59 13.53 2.73
CA VAL A 43 -18.44 14.20 1.73
C VAL A 43 -17.79 15.49 1.21
N GLY A 44 -17.95 15.78 -0.07
CA GLY A 44 -17.49 17.03 -0.69
C GLY A 44 -15.97 17.21 -0.63
N ILE A 45 -15.48 18.36 -0.14
CA ILE A 45 -14.02 18.66 -0.10
C ILE A 45 -13.25 17.61 0.74
N ALA A 46 -13.90 17.04 1.75
CA ALA A 46 -13.31 16.02 2.60
C ALA A 46 -13.07 14.68 1.87
N GLU A 47 -13.78 14.38 0.78
CA GLU A 47 -13.54 13.16 -0.01
C GLU A 47 -12.17 13.15 -0.68
N THR A 48 -11.64 14.33 -1.03
CA THR A 48 -10.37 14.46 -1.77
C THR A 48 -9.19 14.83 -0.88
N ASN A 49 -9.43 15.21 0.38
CA ASN A 49 -8.39 15.65 1.32
C ASN A 49 -8.37 14.84 2.63
N GLY A 50 -9.41 14.04 2.88
CA GLY A 50 -9.51 13.17 4.03
C GLY A 50 -8.71 11.89 3.84
N LEU A 51 -8.06 11.45 4.91
CA LEU A 51 -7.45 10.13 5.01
C LEU A 51 -8.09 9.38 6.19
N CYS A 52 -8.11 8.05 6.12
CA CYS A 52 -8.67 7.23 7.21
C CYS A 52 -7.89 7.47 8.52
N ALA A 53 -8.63 7.66 9.61
CA ALA A 53 -8.08 7.81 10.95
C ALA A 53 -8.84 6.93 11.95
N GLY A 54 -8.09 6.19 12.77
CA GLY A 54 -8.66 5.34 13.83
C GLY A 54 -8.56 3.84 13.55
N PRO A 55 -8.97 3.00 14.53
CA PRO A 55 -8.91 1.53 14.44
C PRO A 55 -9.90 0.95 13.44
N ASP A 56 -11.04 1.62 13.27
CA ASP A 56 -12.10 1.12 12.40
C ASP A 56 -12.01 1.71 10.99
N GLU A 57 -11.08 2.66 10.74
CA GLU A 57 -10.89 3.36 9.44
C GLU A 57 -12.15 4.05 8.85
N GLU A 58 -13.28 4.07 9.57
CA GLU A 58 -14.55 4.62 9.11
C GLU A 58 -14.60 6.16 9.11
N ASP A 59 -13.85 6.81 10.01
CA ASP A 59 -13.81 8.27 10.11
C ASP A 59 -12.73 8.86 9.18
N GLY A 60 -13.14 9.76 8.28
CA GLY A 60 -12.23 10.61 7.52
C GLY A 60 -11.59 11.67 8.43
N ALA A 61 -10.32 11.98 8.21
CA ALA A 61 -9.64 13.07 8.90
C ALA A 61 -8.73 13.87 7.97
N VAL A 62 -8.62 15.17 8.24
CA VAL A 62 -7.68 16.07 7.56
C VAL A 62 -6.43 16.21 8.40
N PHE A 63 -5.29 16.31 7.73
CA PHE A 63 -3.97 16.45 8.31
C PHE A 63 -3.21 17.62 7.66
N LEU A 64 -2.31 18.28 8.39
CA LEU A 64 -1.68 19.50 7.88
C LEU A 64 -0.73 19.22 6.72
N ALA A 65 0.16 18.24 6.87
CA ALA A 65 1.14 17.88 5.85
C ALA A 65 0.64 16.73 4.96
N THR A 66 0.04 15.69 5.55
CA THR A 66 -0.29 14.44 4.84
C THR A 66 -1.37 14.64 3.78
N SER A 67 -2.35 15.53 4.02
CA SER A 67 -3.38 15.88 3.02
C SER A 67 -2.83 16.70 1.83
N ARG A 68 -1.54 17.07 1.82
CA ARG A 68 -0.87 17.74 0.69
C ARG A 68 -0.04 16.80 -0.18
N ILE A 69 0.05 15.52 0.18
CA ILE A 69 0.86 14.55 -0.57
C ILE A 69 0.10 14.14 -1.82
N ASN A 70 0.69 14.34 -3.00
CA ASN A 70 0.06 14.02 -4.26
C ASN A 70 0.04 12.51 -4.58
N HIS A 71 -0.84 12.16 -5.51
CA HIS A 71 -0.97 10.81 -6.03
C HIS A 71 0.19 10.37 -6.95
N SER A 72 0.58 9.10 -6.83
CA SER A 72 1.23 8.32 -7.86
C SER A 72 0.67 6.89 -7.84
N CYS A 73 0.40 6.30 -9.00
CA CYS A 73 -0.03 4.88 -9.08
C CYS A 73 1.11 3.92 -8.66
N LYS A 74 2.36 4.39 -8.68
CA LYS A 74 3.52 3.68 -8.14
C LYS A 74 4.25 4.61 -7.15
N PRO A 75 3.69 4.77 -5.94
CA PRO A 75 4.14 5.77 -4.98
C PRO A 75 5.49 5.41 -4.35
N ASN A 76 6.15 6.42 -3.79
CA ASN A 76 7.43 6.25 -3.07
C ASN A 76 7.28 6.35 -1.54
N ALA A 77 6.09 6.65 -1.05
CA ALA A 77 5.73 6.60 0.36
C ALA A 77 4.38 5.91 0.59
N GLN A 78 4.17 5.45 1.82
CA GLN A 78 2.91 4.86 2.27
C GLN A 78 2.47 5.50 3.59
N ASN A 79 1.20 5.91 3.66
CA ASN A 79 0.58 6.36 4.90
C ASN A 79 -0.13 5.20 5.62
N ARG A 80 -0.14 5.25 6.95
CA ARG A 80 -0.95 4.36 7.80
C ARG A 80 -1.25 5.05 9.13
N TRP A 81 -2.44 4.82 9.66
CA TRP A 81 -2.77 5.22 11.03
C TRP A 81 -2.05 4.32 12.04
N ASN A 82 -1.27 4.94 12.94
CA ASN A 82 -0.57 4.25 14.01
C ASN A 82 -1.34 4.38 15.32
N GLN A 83 -1.96 3.28 15.77
CA GLN A 83 -2.73 3.24 17.03
C GLN A 83 -1.89 3.57 18.25
N GLY A 84 -0.66 3.03 18.33
CA GLY A 84 0.22 3.24 19.47
C GLY A 84 0.64 4.70 19.65
N LEU A 85 0.68 5.46 18.55
CA LEU A 85 1.01 6.89 18.55
C LEU A 85 -0.22 7.81 18.52
N GLY A 86 -1.39 7.29 18.14
CA GLY A 86 -2.58 8.10 17.87
C GLY A 86 -2.36 9.12 16.73
N LYS A 87 -1.58 8.74 15.71
CA LYS A 87 -1.13 9.62 14.63
C LYS A 87 -1.16 8.93 13.28
N ILE A 88 -1.36 9.70 12.20
CA ILE A 88 -1.02 9.21 10.87
C ILE A 88 0.50 9.23 10.72
N THR A 89 1.03 8.17 10.11
CA THR A 89 2.45 8.06 9.83
C THR A 89 2.65 7.85 8.34
N VAL A 90 3.67 8.49 7.78
CA VAL A 90 4.07 8.33 6.37
C VAL A 90 5.50 7.81 6.35
N HIS A 91 5.74 6.71 5.65
CA HIS A 91 7.06 6.09 5.56
C HIS A 91 7.49 5.93 4.10
N ALA A 92 8.78 6.12 3.84
CA ALA A 92 9.37 5.86 2.53
C ALA A 92 9.39 4.35 2.23
N VAL A 93 8.88 3.94 1.07
CA VAL A 93 8.87 2.53 0.62
C VAL A 93 10.01 2.21 -0.36
N GLU A 94 10.65 3.25 -0.88
CA GLU A 94 11.88 3.24 -1.68
C GLU A 94 12.77 4.42 -1.25
N ASP A 95 14.02 4.46 -1.71
CA ASP A 95 14.87 5.65 -1.52
C ASP A 95 14.26 6.82 -2.30
N ILE A 96 14.14 7.99 -1.65
CA ILE A 96 13.65 9.22 -2.26
C ILE A 96 14.82 10.21 -2.32
N GLU A 97 15.22 10.61 -3.53
CA GLU A 97 16.32 11.54 -3.73
C GLU A 97 15.91 12.99 -3.44
N GLN A 98 16.87 13.83 -3.09
CA GLN A 98 16.63 15.26 -2.91
C GLN A 98 15.98 15.87 -4.16
N GLY A 99 14.93 16.66 -3.96
CA GLY A 99 14.16 17.30 -5.03
C GLY A 99 13.05 16.42 -5.61
N GLN A 100 12.96 15.14 -5.26
CA GLN A 100 11.85 14.29 -5.68
C GLN A 100 10.56 14.61 -4.90
N GLU A 101 9.43 14.50 -5.58
CA GLU A 101 8.12 14.59 -4.95
C GLU A 101 7.84 13.33 -4.12
N ILE A 102 7.41 13.53 -2.87
CA ILE A 102 6.89 12.47 -2.00
C ILE A 102 5.44 12.23 -2.42
N THR A 103 5.09 10.98 -2.71
CA THR A 103 3.78 10.59 -3.25
C THR A 103 3.22 9.38 -2.51
N ILE A 104 1.89 9.33 -2.38
CA ILE A 104 1.12 8.18 -1.89
C ILE A 104 0.15 7.72 -2.98
N THR A 105 -0.48 6.56 -2.80
CA THR A 105 -1.61 6.16 -3.65
C THR A 105 -2.91 6.72 -3.06
N TYR A 106 -3.83 7.14 -3.93
CA TYR A 106 -5.20 7.51 -3.57
C TYR A 106 -6.17 6.35 -3.87
N LEU A 107 -5.65 5.29 -4.49
CA LEU A 107 -6.37 4.09 -4.85
C LEU A 107 -6.10 3.03 -3.79
N GLY A 108 -7.13 2.28 -3.40
CA GLY A 108 -7.01 1.21 -2.41
C GLY A 108 -6.31 -0.04 -2.94
N ASN A 109 -6.60 -0.42 -4.18
CA ASN A 109 -6.05 -1.61 -4.83
C ASN A 109 -5.36 -1.27 -6.15
N PRO A 110 -4.43 -2.11 -6.61
CA PRO A 110 -3.91 -2.06 -7.96
C PRO A 110 -5.04 -2.23 -8.98
N GLU A 111 -5.01 -1.45 -10.07
CA GLU A 111 -6.04 -1.48 -11.10
C GLU A 111 -5.42 -1.26 -12.48
N VAL A 112 -6.07 -1.80 -13.51
CA VAL A 112 -5.67 -1.61 -14.92
C VAL A 112 -5.74 -0.15 -15.34
N TYR A 113 -5.01 0.22 -16.40
CA TYR A 113 -4.76 1.61 -16.78
C TYR A 113 -6.03 2.43 -16.96
N GLU A 114 -7.00 1.90 -17.68
CA GLU A 114 -8.24 2.61 -17.96
C GLU A 114 -9.06 2.85 -16.68
N GLU A 115 -9.14 1.86 -15.79
CA GLU A 115 -9.91 1.96 -14.55
C GLU A 115 -9.27 2.92 -13.55
N ARG A 116 -7.93 2.87 -13.38
CA ARG A 116 -7.24 3.83 -12.51
C ARG A 116 -7.38 5.27 -13.02
N GLN A 117 -7.26 5.52 -14.33
CA GLN A 117 -7.47 6.85 -14.90
C GLN A 117 -8.91 7.33 -14.68
N LYS A 118 -9.89 6.47 -14.97
CA LYS A 118 -11.32 6.79 -14.78
C LYS A 118 -11.66 7.09 -13.32
N LYS A 119 -11.17 6.31 -12.36
CA LYS A 119 -11.39 6.55 -10.93
C LYS A 119 -10.76 7.86 -10.47
N LEU A 120 -9.51 8.12 -10.85
CA LEU A 120 -8.84 9.37 -10.51
C LEU A 120 -9.54 10.58 -11.13
N LYS A 121 -9.99 10.47 -12.39
CA LYS A 121 -10.75 11.53 -13.07
C LYS A 121 -12.08 11.81 -12.39
N ASN A 122 -12.82 10.76 -12.04
CA ASN A 122 -14.16 10.90 -11.44
C ASN A 122 -14.09 11.40 -9.99
N ALA A 123 -13.15 10.90 -9.18
CA ALA A 123 -13.05 11.23 -7.77
C ALA A 123 -12.22 12.50 -7.48
N PHE A 124 -11.16 12.75 -8.27
CA PHE A 124 -10.21 13.83 -8.01
C PHE A 124 -10.06 14.84 -9.16
N GLY A 125 -10.68 14.60 -10.32
CA GLY A 125 -10.73 15.56 -11.42
C GLY A 125 -9.46 15.68 -12.28
N PHE A 126 -8.45 14.81 -12.11
CA PHE A 126 -7.19 14.88 -12.85
C PHE A 126 -6.87 13.60 -13.64
N ASP A 127 -6.06 13.76 -14.70
CA ASP A 127 -5.48 12.65 -15.46
C ASP A 127 -4.07 12.36 -14.90
N CYS A 128 -3.81 11.10 -14.54
CA CYS A 128 -2.54 10.76 -13.89
C CYS A 128 -1.42 10.58 -14.91
N CYS A 129 -0.34 11.35 -14.73
CA CYS A 129 0.88 11.26 -15.53
C CYS A 129 2.09 10.74 -14.73
N CYS A 130 1.85 9.83 -13.77
CA CYS A 130 2.94 9.24 -12.99
C CYS A 130 3.76 8.25 -13.82
N ARG A 131 4.91 7.80 -13.30
CA ARG A 131 5.81 6.85 -13.97
C ARG A 131 5.14 5.57 -14.49
N LEU A 132 4.07 5.10 -13.83
CA LEU A 132 3.31 3.93 -14.27
C LEU A 132 2.35 4.26 -15.41
N CYS A 133 1.70 5.42 -15.36
CA CYS A 133 0.76 5.87 -16.40
C CYS A 133 1.46 6.41 -17.66
N SER A 134 2.71 6.84 -17.52
CA SER A 134 3.57 7.30 -18.60
C SER A 134 4.37 6.19 -19.29
N LEU A 135 4.18 4.92 -18.90
CA LEU A 135 4.74 3.77 -19.59
C LEU A 135 4.29 3.72 -21.06
N SER A 136 5.10 3.08 -21.91
CA SER A 136 4.71 2.83 -23.30
C SER A 136 3.48 1.91 -23.38
N PRO A 137 2.71 1.91 -24.48
CA PRO A 137 1.54 1.03 -24.62
C PRO A 137 1.86 -0.45 -24.35
N ALA A 138 2.99 -0.95 -24.85
CA ALA A 138 3.41 -2.34 -24.64
C ALA A 138 3.72 -2.65 -23.16
N GLU A 139 4.37 -1.72 -22.45
CA GLU A 139 4.66 -1.87 -21.02
C GLU A 139 3.38 -1.79 -20.18
N ARG A 140 2.43 -0.91 -20.55
CA ARG A 140 1.11 -0.84 -19.90
C ARG A 140 0.30 -2.12 -20.11
N ASP A 141 0.34 -2.71 -21.29
CA ASP A 141 -0.33 -3.99 -21.54
C ASP A 141 0.24 -5.12 -20.68
N LEU A 142 1.55 -5.09 -20.39
CA LEU A 142 2.18 -6.05 -19.49
C LEU A 142 1.80 -5.80 -18.03
N ASP A 143 1.77 -4.53 -17.59
CA ASP A 143 1.28 -4.13 -16.28
C ASP A 143 -0.18 -4.58 -16.06
N ASP A 144 -1.06 -4.28 -17.01
CA ASP A 144 -2.48 -4.64 -16.94
C ASP A 144 -2.71 -6.16 -16.96
N LYS A 145 -1.86 -6.93 -17.65
CA LYS A 145 -1.89 -8.40 -17.58
C LYS A 145 -1.52 -8.91 -16.19
N LEU A 146 -0.50 -8.34 -15.56
CA LEU A 146 -0.12 -8.70 -14.20
C LEU A 146 -1.24 -8.37 -13.21
N ILE A 147 -1.88 -7.19 -13.33
CA ILE A 147 -3.03 -6.84 -12.47
C ILE A 147 -4.16 -7.87 -12.61
N LYS A 148 -4.54 -8.25 -13.84
CA LYS A 148 -5.56 -9.29 -14.06
C LYS A 148 -5.14 -10.66 -13.50
N GLU A 149 -3.86 -11.01 -13.60
CA GLU A 149 -3.35 -12.25 -13.01
C GLU A 149 -3.44 -12.23 -11.49
N ILE A 150 -3.16 -11.08 -10.86
CA ILE A 150 -3.33 -10.85 -9.42
C ILE A 150 -4.80 -11.00 -9.03
N ASP A 151 -5.73 -10.34 -9.74
CA ASP A 151 -7.16 -10.40 -9.44
C ASP A 151 -7.66 -11.85 -9.48
N HIS A 152 -7.37 -12.59 -10.55
CA HIS A 152 -7.71 -14.01 -10.66
C HIS A 152 -7.01 -14.90 -9.64
N LEU A 153 -5.85 -14.48 -9.13
CA LEU A 153 -5.17 -15.23 -8.06
C LEU A 153 -5.88 -14.99 -6.73
N GLN A 154 -6.29 -13.76 -6.44
CA GLN A 154 -7.02 -13.44 -5.22
C GLN A 154 -8.37 -14.17 -5.20
N GLU A 155 -9.10 -14.21 -6.31
CA GLU A 155 -10.34 -15.00 -6.46
C GLU A 155 -10.10 -16.49 -6.14
N ASP A 156 -9.03 -17.09 -6.69
CA ASP A 156 -8.67 -18.48 -6.41
C ASP A 156 -8.29 -18.71 -4.94
N LEU A 157 -7.70 -17.72 -4.26
CA LEU A 157 -7.26 -17.80 -2.86
C LEU A 157 -8.37 -17.48 -1.86
N GLU A 158 -9.49 -16.91 -2.31
CA GLU A 158 -10.71 -16.75 -1.50
C GLU A 158 -11.62 -17.98 -1.60
N ASN A 159 -11.42 -18.83 -2.61
CA ASN A 159 -12.19 -20.05 -2.81
C ASN A 159 -11.55 -21.25 -2.09
N GLU A 160 -12.27 -21.79 -1.09
CA GLU A 160 -11.83 -22.96 -0.31
C GLU A 160 -11.60 -24.21 -1.19
N ASP A 161 -12.45 -24.45 -2.18
CA ASP A 161 -12.33 -25.61 -3.08
C ASP A 161 -11.03 -25.52 -3.89
N SER A 162 -10.71 -24.35 -4.43
CA SER A 162 -9.45 -24.11 -5.16
C SER A 162 -8.23 -24.40 -4.30
N ILE A 163 -8.26 -23.98 -3.02
CA ILE A 163 -7.17 -24.22 -2.07
C ILE A 163 -7.00 -25.72 -1.80
N LEU A 164 -8.09 -26.43 -1.52
CA LEU A 164 -8.08 -27.83 -1.10
C LEU A 164 -7.81 -28.80 -2.27
N GLU A 165 -8.35 -28.51 -3.46
CA GLU A 165 -8.21 -29.39 -4.62
C GLU A 165 -6.90 -29.18 -5.37
N SER A 166 -6.34 -27.96 -5.36
CA SER A 166 -5.21 -27.58 -6.20
C SER A 166 -4.12 -26.76 -5.48
N PRO A 167 -3.62 -27.20 -4.31
CA PRO A 167 -2.69 -26.41 -3.49
C PRO A 167 -1.37 -26.06 -4.19
N ILE A 168 -0.83 -26.99 -4.98
CA ILE A 168 0.42 -26.77 -5.73
C ILE A 168 0.24 -25.68 -6.79
N ARG A 169 -0.91 -25.64 -7.46
CA ARG A 169 -1.25 -24.61 -8.45
C ARG A 169 -1.36 -23.24 -7.78
N CYS A 170 -2.03 -23.15 -6.63
CA CYS A 170 -2.12 -21.90 -5.87
C CYS A 170 -0.74 -21.38 -5.49
N LEU A 171 0.12 -22.24 -4.92
CA LEU A 171 1.47 -21.87 -4.52
C LEU A 171 2.38 -21.48 -5.71
N ASP A 172 2.27 -22.19 -6.84
CA ASP A 172 2.99 -21.84 -8.08
C ASP A 172 2.58 -20.47 -8.63
N ARG A 173 1.27 -20.18 -8.66
CA ARG A 173 0.76 -18.87 -9.09
C ARG A 173 1.20 -17.75 -8.13
N ILE A 174 1.13 -17.98 -6.82
CA ILE A 174 1.66 -17.04 -5.82
C ILE A 174 3.14 -16.75 -6.09
N TYR A 175 3.95 -17.78 -6.27
CA TYR A 175 5.37 -17.62 -6.54
C TYR A 175 5.65 -16.80 -7.81
N LYS A 176 4.91 -17.07 -8.90
CA LYS A 176 5.04 -16.33 -10.17
C LYS A 176 4.72 -14.85 -9.99
N VAL A 177 3.58 -14.54 -9.36
CA VAL A 177 3.15 -13.16 -9.11
C VAL A 177 4.15 -12.43 -8.22
N VAL A 178 4.58 -13.03 -7.10
CA VAL A 178 5.59 -12.44 -6.21
C VAL A 178 6.89 -12.16 -6.94
N SER A 179 7.39 -13.11 -7.74
CA SER A 179 8.62 -12.94 -8.51
C SER A 179 8.55 -11.75 -9.48
N GLN A 180 7.39 -11.56 -10.14
CA GLN A 180 7.17 -10.43 -11.04
C GLN A 180 7.08 -9.10 -10.29
N LEU A 181 6.37 -9.06 -9.15
CA LEU A 181 6.26 -7.87 -8.30
C LEU A 181 7.62 -7.43 -7.75
N GLU A 182 8.42 -8.38 -7.27
CA GLU A 182 9.78 -8.11 -6.77
C GLU A 182 10.70 -7.61 -7.89
N ALA A 183 10.63 -8.19 -9.09
CA ALA A 183 11.41 -7.75 -10.25
C ALA A 183 11.09 -6.31 -10.67
N GLN A 184 9.85 -5.86 -10.47
CA GLN A 184 9.46 -4.47 -10.73
C GLN A 184 9.88 -3.50 -9.61
N GLY A 185 10.56 -3.98 -8.55
CA GLY A 185 10.96 -3.17 -7.40
C GLY A 185 9.78 -2.68 -6.58
N VAL A 186 8.63 -3.38 -6.65
CA VAL A 186 7.39 -2.93 -6.04
C VAL A 186 7.35 -3.41 -4.59
N GLY A 187 7.52 -2.47 -3.65
CA GLY A 187 7.26 -2.69 -2.22
C GLY A 187 5.77 -2.63 -1.89
N THR A 188 4.92 -3.35 -2.62
CA THR A 188 3.47 -3.37 -2.35
C THR A 188 3.17 -4.11 -1.06
N SER A 189 2.13 -3.65 -0.35
CA SER A 189 1.49 -4.42 0.72
C SER A 189 0.97 -5.79 0.26
N LEU A 190 0.83 -5.99 -1.05
CA LEU A 190 0.35 -7.22 -1.66
C LEU A 190 1.31 -8.41 -1.45
N VAL A 191 2.64 -8.21 -1.55
CA VAL A 191 3.60 -9.32 -1.38
C VAL A 191 3.49 -9.97 0.01
N PRO A 192 3.47 -9.20 1.13
CA PRO A 192 3.18 -9.75 2.45
C PRO A 192 1.84 -10.50 2.53
N THR A 193 0.79 -9.98 1.89
CA THR A 193 -0.54 -10.62 1.84
C THR A 193 -0.48 -11.95 1.09
N LEU A 194 0.19 -12.01 -0.06
CA LEU A 194 0.35 -13.24 -0.83
C LEU A 194 1.13 -14.32 -0.05
N PHE A 195 2.13 -13.93 0.74
CA PHE A 195 2.78 -14.86 1.66
C PHE A 195 1.85 -15.32 2.79
N ALA A 196 0.95 -14.47 3.29
CA ALA A 196 -0.05 -14.89 4.26
C ALA A 196 -1.05 -15.88 3.65
N SER A 197 -1.48 -15.68 2.40
CA SER A 197 -2.31 -16.64 1.67
C SER A 197 -1.57 -17.97 1.43
N ALA A 198 -0.29 -17.92 1.05
CA ALA A 198 0.55 -19.11 0.89
C ALA A 198 0.66 -19.92 2.20
N MET A 199 0.78 -19.22 3.34
CA MET A 199 0.71 -19.84 4.66
C MET A 199 -0.63 -20.54 4.87
N GLY A 200 -1.75 -19.90 4.54
CA GLY A 200 -3.09 -20.50 4.61
C GLY A 200 -3.19 -21.80 3.80
N VAL A 201 -2.72 -21.79 2.55
CA VAL A 201 -2.69 -22.99 1.69
C VAL A 201 -1.84 -24.10 2.32
N ALA A 202 -0.66 -23.76 2.86
CA ALA A 202 0.23 -24.73 3.50
C ALA A 202 -0.38 -25.33 4.78
N VAL A 203 -1.04 -24.51 5.61
CA VAL A 203 -1.73 -24.95 6.83
C VAL A 203 -2.87 -25.90 6.51
N ALA A 204 -3.68 -25.59 5.50
CA ALA A 204 -4.79 -26.45 5.06
C ALA A 204 -4.34 -27.88 4.69
N HIS A 205 -3.06 -28.03 4.30
CA HIS A 205 -2.46 -29.30 3.90
C HIS A 205 -1.46 -29.85 4.92
N SER A 206 -1.49 -29.35 6.17
CA SER A 206 -0.59 -29.77 7.25
C SER A 206 0.91 -29.58 6.95
N ASP A 207 1.26 -28.74 5.99
CA ASP A 207 2.64 -28.40 5.66
C ASP A 207 3.15 -27.26 6.56
N LEU A 208 3.36 -27.61 7.83
CA LEU A 208 3.77 -26.64 8.85
C LEU A 208 5.18 -26.08 8.60
N ALA A 209 6.03 -26.82 7.88
CA ALA A 209 7.37 -26.38 7.54
C ALA A 209 7.32 -25.19 6.57
N ARG A 210 6.58 -25.30 5.45
CA ARG A 210 6.38 -24.17 4.52
C ARG A 210 5.54 -23.06 5.14
N ALA A 211 4.50 -23.40 5.92
CA ALA A 211 3.68 -22.41 6.60
C ALA A 211 4.51 -21.46 7.48
N LYS A 212 5.46 -22.00 8.25
CA LYS A 212 6.36 -21.20 9.09
C LYS A 212 7.24 -20.25 8.26
N VAL A 213 7.76 -20.71 7.14
CA VAL A 213 8.58 -19.88 6.24
C VAL A 213 7.74 -18.75 5.64
N PHE A 214 6.54 -19.05 5.13
CA PHE A 214 5.63 -18.06 4.57
C PHE A 214 5.19 -17.01 5.61
N ALA A 215 4.92 -17.44 6.85
CA ALA A 215 4.64 -16.52 7.96
C ALA A 215 5.79 -15.55 8.22
N GLN A 216 7.03 -16.04 8.23
CA GLN A 216 8.22 -15.19 8.43
C GLN A 216 8.43 -14.19 7.29
N LEU A 217 8.20 -14.61 6.05
CA LEU A 217 8.29 -13.73 4.87
C LEU A 217 7.21 -12.65 4.89
N SER A 218 5.97 -13.01 5.22
CA SER A 218 4.87 -12.06 5.40
C SER A 218 5.22 -11.02 6.48
N LEU A 219 5.68 -11.45 7.65
CA LEU A 219 6.08 -10.56 8.75
C LEU A 219 7.20 -9.60 8.34
N LYS A 220 8.24 -10.10 7.66
CA LYS A 220 9.37 -9.29 7.20
C LYS A 220 8.94 -8.22 6.19
N GLY A 221 7.95 -8.51 5.36
CA GLY A 221 7.38 -7.55 4.42
C GLY A 221 6.45 -6.52 5.07
N CYS A 222 5.82 -6.85 6.20
CA CYS A 222 4.97 -5.93 6.98
C CYS A 222 5.75 -4.93 7.85
N THR A 223 7.05 -5.16 8.10
CA THR A 223 7.87 -4.29 8.94
C THR A 223 8.39 -3.05 8.21
N ILE A 224 7.52 -2.05 8.07
CA ILE A 224 7.96 -0.63 8.01
C ILE A 224 7.70 0.08 9.35
N SER A 225 6.97 -0.56 10.27
CA SER A 225 6.68 -0.02 11.58
C SER A 225 7.57 -0.66 12.65
N VAL A 226 8.57 0.08 13.12
CA VAL A 226 9.32 -0.25 14.36
C VAL A 226 8.52 0.16 15.61
N ASP A 227 7.36 0.81 15.43
CA ASP A 227 6.58 1.44 16.51
C ASP A 227 5.21 0.77 16.79
N GLN A 228 4.85 -0.29 16.07
CA GLN A 228 3.71 -1.12 16.47
C GLN A 228 4.19 -2.03 17.61
N LYS A 229 3.72 -1.77 18.84
CA LYS A 229 3.68 -2.84 19.84
C LYS A 229 2.99 -4.05 19.20
N PRO A 230 3.55 -5.26 19.32
CA PRO A 230 2.90 -6.45 18.81
C PRO A 230 1.49 -6.51 19.42
N GLN A 231 0.48 -6.35 18.58
CA GLN A 231 -0.88 -6.65 18.99
C GLN A 231 -0.90 -8.15 19.27
N GLY A 232 -1.21 -8.51 20.51
CA GLY A 232 -1.42 -9.91 20.87
C GLY A 232 -2.43 -10.49 19.89
N ALA A 233 -2.12 -11.66 19.34
CA ALA A 233 -2.99 -12.39 18.45
C ALA A 233 -4.44 -12.30 18.93
N HIS A 234 -5.32 -11.74 18.10
CA HIS A 234 -6.75 -11.93 18.27
C HIS A 234 -6.97 -13.45 18.28
N ARG A 235 -7.21 -14.01 19.47
CA ARG A 235 -7.68 -15.39 19.60
C ARG A 235 -9.04 -15.41 18.93
N GLY A 236 -9.11 -16.02 17.75
CA GLY A 236 -10.36 -16.40 17.13
C GLY A 236 -11.17 -17.32 18.07
N PRO A 237 -12.49 -17.42 17.88
CA PRO A 237 -13.37 -18.13 18.79
C PRO A 237 -13.26 -19.64 18.52
N PHE A 238 -12.20 -20.24 19.02
CA PHE A 238 -12.18 -21.67 19.31
C PHE A 238 -11.77 -21.81 20.77
N GLN A 239 -12.77 -21.83 21.64
CA GLN A 239 -12.65 -22.36 22.99
C GLN A 239 -13.40 -23.69 23.05
N ALA A 240 -12.62 -24.71 23.43
CA ALA A 240 -12.97 -26.04 23.94
C ALA A 240 -14.01 -26.88 23.17
#